data_AF-A0A7C1ZJA8-F1
#
_entry.id   AF-A0A7C1ZJA8-F1
#
_cell.length_a   1.000
_cell.length_b   1.000
_cell.length_c   1.000
_cell.angle_alpha   90.00
_cell.angle_beta   90.00
_cell.angle_gamma   90.00
#
_symmetry.space_group_name_H-M   'P 1'
#
loop_
_entity.id
_entity.type
_entity.pdbx_description
1 polymer ?
#
loop_
_entity_poly.entity_id
_entity_poly.type
_entity_poly.pdbx_seq_one_letter_code
_entity_poly.pdbx_strand_id
1 'polypeptide(L)'
;MDEENTSYEEYSTALEQEVRKLQDKNTELSGSISSSAHAGHKDSNLIALQLETPELLQKLERFYRGEYLHTDEEGNVTWKLPENKDLIPLNEFGVSLLMEVVTKYIDKNTVLSNYTEERIYEIIGDIGDELILVVYCNYEKMGMDSAFKKTKFRLLITTTLHLIESSYRRAIGGETFQKLNESRIVTQSDALNRGVPQILSQKKRFSPIDPRTWGSR
;
A
#
# COMPACT_ATOMS: atom_id res chain seq x y z
N MET A 1 -18.42 -52.96 21.05
CA MET A 1 -17.18 -52.56 20.35
C MET A 1 -17.44 -52.22 18.89
N ASP A 2 -18.46 -52.78 18.24
CA ASP A 2 -18.74 -52.48 16.83
C ASP A 2 -19.44 -51.13 16.60
N GLU A 3 -20.24 -50.62 17.54
CA GLU A 3 -20.94 -49.32 17.39
C GLU A 3 -20.01 -48.10 17.38
N GLU A 4 -18.85 -48.19 18.04
CA GLU A 4 -17.89 -47.08 18.10
C GLU A 4 -17.15 -46.92 16.76
N ASN A 5 -16.87 -48.04 16.06
CA ASN A 5 -16.15 -48.03 14.79
C ASN A 5 -16.99 -47.42 13.66
N THR A 6 -18.30 -47.69 13.65
CA THR A 6 -19.23 -47.13 12.65
C THR A 6 -19.31 -45.60 12.75
N SER A 7 -19.24 -45.04 13.96
CA SER A 7 -19.30 -43.59 14.18
C SER A 7 -18.06 -42.86 13.63
N TYR A 8 -16.87 -43.47 13.73
CA TYR A 8 -15.64 -42.88 13.17
C TYR A 8 -15.61 -42.93 11.63
N GLU A 9 -16.09 -44.03 11.04
CA GLU A 9 -16.19 -44.14 9.58
C GLU A 9 -17.16 -43.11 9.00
N GLU A 10 -18.32 -42.91 9.62
CA GLU A 10 -19.28 -41.87 9.22
C GLU A 10 -18.69 -40.45 9.33
N TYR A 11 -17.97 -40.17 10.42
CA TYR A 11 -17.32 -38.88 10.63
C TYR A 11 -16.22 -38.60 9.58
N SER A 12 -15.37 -39.58 9.30
CA SER A 12 -14.30 -39.44 8.29
C SER A 12 -14.85 -39.18 6.89
N THR A 13 -15.92 -39.89 6.53
CA THR A 13 -16.60 -39.73 5.24
C THR A 13 -17.25 -38.34 5.10
N ALA A 14 -17.85 -37.82 6.18
CA ALA A 14 -18.41 -36.48 6.21
C ALA A 14 -17.33 -35.41 6.01
N LEU A 15 -16.16 -35.58 6.62
CA LEU A 15 -15.03 -34.66 6.49
C LEU A 15 -14.49 -34.62 5.05
N GLU A 16 -14.33 -35.78 4.42
CA GLU A 16 -13.88 -35.88 3.02
C GLU A 16 -14.85 -35.20 2.06
N GLN A 17 -16.15 -35.36 2.29
CA GLN A 17 -17.19 -34.68 1.51
C GLN A 17 -17.14 -33.15 1.68
N GLU A 18 -16.87 -32.66 2.89
CA GLU A 18 -16.73 -31.24 3.16
C GLU A 18 -15.49 -30.64 2.48
N VAL A 19 -14.34 -31.32 2.57
CA VAL A 19 -13.11 -30.90 1.88
C VAL A 19 -13.33 -30.82 0.38
N ARG A 20 -14.02 -31.82 -0.20
CA ARG A 20 -14.32 -31.83 -1.64
C ARG A 20 -15.26 -30.69 -2.04
N LYS A 21 -16.31 -30.42 -1.26
CA LYS A 21 -17.20 -29.25 -1.48
C LYS A 21 -16.45 -27.92 -1.42
N LEU A 22 -15.51 -27.78 -0.48
CA LEU A 22 -14.69 -26.58 -0.37
C LEU A 22 -13.75 -26.44 -1.56
N GLN A 23 -13.14 -27.52 -2.04
CA GLN A 23 -12.31 -27.52 -3.25
C GLN A 23 -13.11 -27.17 -4.51
N ASP A 24 -14.31 -27.74 -4.67
CA ASP A 24 -15.21 -27.43 -5.79
C ASP A 24 -15.64 -25.96 -5.75
N LYS A 25 -16.01 -25.44 -4.57
CA LYS A 25 -16.34 -24.02 -4.40
C LYS A 25 -15.15 -23.09 -4.68
N ASN A 26 -13.94 -23.51 -4.31
CA ASN A 26 -12.74 -22.72 -4.54
C ASN A 26 -12.34 -22.70 -6.03
N THR A 27 -12.54 -23.82 -6.73
CA THR A 27 -12.33 -23.88 -8.20
C THR A 27 -13.39 -23.08 -8.95
N GLU A 28 -14.64 -23.09 -8.52
CA GLU A 28 -15.73 -22.26 -9.08
C GLU A 28 -15.48 -20.76 -8.84
N LEU A 29 -15.08 -20.38 -7.64
CA LEU A 29 -14.68 -19.00 -7.32
C LEU A 29 -13.47 -18.57 -8.15
N SER A 30 -12.46 -19.44 -8.30
CA SER A 30 -11.28 -19.15 -9.13
C SER A 30 -11.65 -18.98 -10.61
N GLY A 31 -12.57 -19.80 -11.13
CA GLY A 31 -13.07 -19.69 -12.51
C GLY A 31 -13.94 -18.46 -12.76
N SER A 32 -14.79 -18.08 -11.79
CA SER A 32 -15.62 -16.87 -11.87
C SER A 32 -14.81 -15.59 -11.73
N ILE A 33 -13.77 -15.58 -10.90
CA ILE A 33 -12.80 -14.47 -10.81
C ILE A 33 -12.04 -14.33 -12.15
N SER A 34 -11.59 -15.45 -12.74
CA SER A 34 -10.86 -15.42 -14.01
C SER A 34 -11.71 -14.93 -15.19
N SER A 35 -13.02 -15.18 -15.18
CA SER A 35 -13.94 -14.75 -16.24
C SER A 35 -14.44 -13.30 -16.05
N SER A 36 -14.52 -12.82 -14.81
CA SER A 36 -14.88 -11.42 -14.51
C SER A 36 -13.69 -10.45 -14.56
N ALA A 37 -12.45 -10.94 -14.37
CA ALA A 37 -11.22 -10.16 -14.54
C ALA A 37 -10.93 -9.77 -16.01
N HIS A 38 -11.58 -10.41 -16.98
CA HIS A 38 -11.31 -10.18 -18.41
C HIS A 38 -12.04 -8.96 -19.01
N ALA A 39 -12.82 -8.22 -18.20
CA ALA A 39 -13.46 -6.96 -18.59
C ALA A 39 -12.59 -5.73 -18.22
N GLY A 40 -11.42 -5.62 -18.85
CA GLY A 40 -10.86 -4.31 -19.25
C GLY A 40 -10.23 -3.38 -18.22
N HIS A 41 -10.14 -3.72 -16.93
CA HIS A 41 -9.41 -2.89 -15.95
C HIS A 41 -8.15 -3.57 -15.40
N LYS A 42 -7.07 -3.41 -16.17
CA LYS A 42 -5.66 -3.27 -15.74
C LYS A 42 -5.35 -3.71 -14.28
N ASP A 43 -5.01 -4.98 -14.10
CA ASP A 43 -4.25 -5.47 -12.92
C ASP A 43 -2.87 -4.80 -12.78
N SER A 44 -2.43 -4.04 -13.80
CA SER A 44 -1.23 -3.19 -13.78
C SER A 44 -1.17 -2.19 -12.62
N ASN A 45 -2.27 -1.92 -11.91
CA ASN A 45 -2.27 -0.98 -10.80
C ASN A 45 -2.11 -1.63 -9.42
N LEU A 46 -2.33 -2.93 -9.22
CA LEU A 46 -2.32 -3.53 -7.87
C LEU A 46 -0.94 -3.47 -7.18
N ILE A 47 0.12 -3.55 -7.97
CA ILE A 47 1.51 -3.47 -7.50
C ILE A 47 1.99 -2.01 -7.39
N ALA A 48 1.44 -1.12 -8.23
CA ALA A 48 1.65 0.32 -8.05
C ALA A 48 0.97 0.83 -6.77
N LEU A 49 -0.22 0.31 -6.44
CA LEU A 49 -0.95 0.56 -5.19
C LEU A 49 -0.19 0.01 -3.96
N GLN A 50 0.64 -1.04 -4.10
CA GLN A 50 1.47 -1.55 -3.00
C GLN A 50 2.67 -0.65 -2.63
N LEU A 51 3.00 0.34 -3.48
CA LEU A 51 4.11 1.29 -3.29
C LEU A 51 3.63 2.70 -2.92
N GLU A 52 2.46 2.82 -2.29
CA GLU A 52 1.86 4.10 -1.86
C GLU A 52 2.58 4.74 -0.66
N THR A 53 3.85 5.07 -0.82
CA THR A 53 4.58 5.95 0.09
C THR A 53 3.92 7.33 0.25
N PRO A 54 3.40 7.99 -0.82
CA PRO A 54 2.82 9.33 -0.69
C PRO A 54 1.58 9.38 0.20
N GLU A 55 0.72 8.36 0.15
CA GLU A 55 -0.49 8.33 0.99
C GLU A 55 -0.16 8.14 2.47
N LEU A 56 0.84 7.30 2.77
CA LEU A 56 1.34 7.13 4.13
C LEU A 56 1.93 8.43 4.68
N LEU A 57 2.73 9.12 3.88
CA LEU A 57 3.29 10.42 4.23
C LEU A 57 2.19 11.47 4.44
N GLN A 58 1.16 11.50 3.60
CA GLN A 58 0.03 12.40 3.79
C GLN A 58 -0.75 12.10 5.07
N LYS A 59 -1.02 10.81 5.36
CA LYS A 59 -1.67 10.40 6.62
C LYS A 59 -0.84 10.82 7.83
N LEU A 60 0.48 10.69 7.75
CA LEU A 60 1.39 11.10 8.82
C LEU A 60 1.41 12.64 8.99
N GLU A 61 1.45 13.38 7.89
CA GLU A 61 1.37 14.85 7.92
C GLU A 61 0.08 15.32 8.61
N ARG A 62 -1.06 14.73 8.22
CA ARG A 62 -2.37 15.01 8.83
C ARG A 62 -2.38 14.64 10.32
N PHE A 63 -1.75 13.53 10.70
CA PHE A 63 -1.59 13.13 12.09
C PHE A 63 -0.78 14.15 12.90
N TYR A 64 0.33 14.67 12.35
CA TYR A 64 1.11 15.72 12.98
C TYR A 64 0.34 17.04 13.15
N ARG A 65 -0.49 17.39 12.16
CA ARG A 65 -1.44 18.53 12.24
C ARG A 65 -2.58 18.29 13.22
N GLY A 66 -2.84 17.04 13.63
CA GLY A 66 -3.95 16.67 14.48
C GLY A 66 -5.31 16.72 13.78
N GLU A 67 -5.33 16.57 12.46
CA GLU A 67 -6.57 16.51 11.68
C GLU A 67 -7.35 15.22 11.97
N TYR A 68 -8.68 15.32 11.92
CA TYR A 68 -9.57 14.19 12.08
C TYR A 68 -10.56 14.09 10.92
N LEU A 69 -11.05 12.88 10.69
CA LEU A 69 -12.10 12.61 9.71
C LEU A 69 -13.44 13.10 10.25
N HIS A 70 -14.11 13.96 9.51
CA HIS A 70 -15.43 14.46 9.81
C HIS A 70 -16.38 14.17 8.64
N THR A 71 -17.48 13.51 8.95
CA THR A 71 -18.57 13.27 7.99
C THR A 71 -19.58 14.39 8.11
N ASP A 72 -19.89 15.05 7.00
CA ASP A 72 -20.93 16.09 6.94
C ASP A 72 -22.35 15.48 6.90
N GLU A 73 -23.37 16.34 6.92
CA GLU A 73 -24.79 15.94 6.86
C GLU A 73 -25.16 15.25 5.53
N GLU A 74 -24.35 15.45 4.48
CA GLU A 74 -24.54 14.86 3.14
C GLU A 74 -23.83 13.51 2.99
N GLY A 75 -23.05 13.08 4.00
CA GLY A 75 -22.28 11.83 3.99
C GLY A 75 -20.89 11.95 3.36
N ASN A 76 -20.41 13.15 3.01
CA ASN A 76 -19.06 13.36 2.53
C ASN A 76 -18.05 13.37 3.69
N VAL A 77 -16.92 12.72 3.48
CA VAL A 77 -15.84 12.63 4.47
C VAL A 77 -14.76 13.66 4.15
N THR A 78 -14.55 14.61 5.05
CA THR A 78 -13.53 15.66 4.91
C THR A 78 -12.60 15.66 6.13
N TRP A 79 -11.34 16.04 5.92
CA TRP A 79 -10.40 16.27 7.01
C TRP A 79 -10.62 17.66 7.58
N LYS A 80 -10.84 17.75 8.89
CA LYS A 80 -11.01 19.02 9.60
C LYS A 80 -9.98 19.17 10.72
N LEU A 81 -9.58 20.42 10.95
CA LEU A 81 -8.74 20.81 12.07
C LEU A 81 -9.62 20.99 13.32
N PRO A 82 -9.13 20.61 14.51
CA PRO A 82 -9.81 20.91 15.76
C PRO A 82 -9.95 22.42 16.00
N GLU A 83 -11.11 22.87 16.49
CA GLU A 83 -11.33 24.28 16.84
C GLU A 83 -10.39 24.73 17.98
N ASN A 84 -10.12 23.82 18.92
CA ASN A 84 -9.22 24.10 20.03
C ASN A 84 -7.75 23.92 19.62
N LYS A 85 -7.01 25.04 19.66
CA LYS A 85 -5.57 25.11 19.36
C LYS A 85 -4.71 24.24 20.29
N ASP A 86 -5.17 23.91 21.49
CA ASP A 86 -4.44 23.02 22.40
C ASP A 86 -4.46 21.56 21.97
N LEU A 87 -5.42 21.18 21.12
CA LEU A 87 -5.51 19.82 20.57
C LEU A 87 -4.52 19.59 19.42
N ILE A 88 -4.13 20.67 18.72
CA ILE A 88 -3.18 20.68 17.62
C ILE A 88 -1.77 20.37 18.17
N PRO A 89 -1.16 19.22 17.84
CA PRO A 89 0.11 18.80 18.45
C PRO A 89 1.30 19.69 18.06
N LEU A 90 1.39 20.04 16.78
CA LEU A 90 2.52 20.75 16.18
C LEU A 90 2.01 21.90 15.31
N ASN A 91 2.79 22.98 15.26
CA ASN A 91 2.60 24.04 14.27
C ASN A 91 3.19 23.64 12.89
N GLU A 92 3.01 24.49 11.89
CA GLU A 92 3.51 24.26 10.53
C GLU A 92 5.02 24.02 10.48
N PHE A 93 5.80 24.75 11.29
CA PHE A 93 7.25 24.55 11.39
C PHE A 93 7.60 23.13 11.89
N GLY A 94 6.94 22.66 12.95
CA GLY A 94 7.19 21.33 13.51
C GLY A 94 6.75 20.22 12.56
N VAL A 95 5.61 20.37 11.89
CA VAL A 95 5.15 19.44 10.85
C VAL A 95 6.19 19.35 9.73
N SER A 96 6.65 20.50 9.20
CA SER A 96 7.64 20.54 8.12
C SER A 96 8.95 19.87 8.53
N LEU A 97 9.45 20.14 9.74
CA LEU A 97 10.71 19.58 10.22
C LEU A 97 10.65 18.05 10.38
N LEU A 98 9.56 17.54 10.98
CA LEU A 98 9.39 16.09 11.11
C LEU A 98 9.19 15.40 9.76
N MET A 99 8.42 16.00 8.84
CA MET A 99 8.25 15.47 7.50
C MET A 99 9.58 15.44 6.73
N GLU A 100 10.44 16.44 6.88
CA GLU A 100 11.78 16.44 6.28
C GLU A 100 12.63 15.25 6.78
N VAL A 101 12.56 14.93 8.08
CA VAL A 101 13.27 13.76 8.62
C VAL A 101 12.67 12.47 8.09
N VAL A 102 11.34 12.32 8.17
CA VAL A 102 10.65 11.09 7.78
C VAL A 102 10.81 10.76 6.29
N THR A 103 10.72 11.77 5.42
CA THR A 103 10.87 11.58 3.96
C THR A 103 12.26 11.09 3.55
N LYS A 104 13.30 11.29 4.37
CA LYS A 104 14.63 10.71 4.13
C LYS A 104 14.67 9.20 4.36
N TYR A 105 13.80 8.69 5.23
CA TYR A 105 13.78 7.27 5.62
C TYR A 105 12.71 6.46 4.88
N ILE A 106 11.61 7.10 4.47
CA ILE A 106 10.53 6.48 3.72
C ILE A 106 10.65 6.87 2.25
N ASP A 107 11.36 6.04 1.49
CA ASP A 107 11.49 6.14 0.06
C ASP A 107 11.08 4.83 -0.63
N LYS A 108 10.70 4.91 -1.90
CA LYS A 108 10.44 3.75 -2.75
C LYS A 108 11.65 2.81 -2.79
N ASN A 109 12.85 3.37 -2.76
CA ASN A 109 14.08 2.57 -2.74
C ASN A 109 14.21 1.75 -1.45
N THR A 110 13.79 2.29 -0.31
CA THR A 110 13.77 1.57 0.97
C THR A 110 12.94 0.30 0.89
N VAL A 111 11.77 0.36 0.25
CA VAL A 111 10.84 -0.77 0.10
C VAL A 111 11.39 -1.87 -0.84
N LEU A 112 12.25 -1.51 -1.80
CA LEU A 112 12.82 -2.43 -2.78
C LEU A 112 14.16 -3.03 -2.36
N SER A 113 14.74 -2.56 -1.27
CA SER A 113 15.97 -3.10 -0.69
C SER A 113 15.76 -4.51 -0.11
N ASN A 114 16.87 -5.19 0.19
CA ASN A 114 16.88 -6.47 0.90
C ASN A 114 17.55 -6.27 2.26
N TYR A 115 16.77 -5.89 3.27
CA TYR A 115 17.27 -5.69 4.63
C TYR A 115 17.08 -6.97 5.47
N THR A 116 18.03 -7.21 6.39
CA THR A 116 17.82 -8.18 7.47
C THR A 116 17.06 -7.52 8.61
N GLU A 117 16.41 -8.34 9.44
CA GLU A 117 15.61 -7.83 10.55
C GLU A 117 16.48 -7.07 11.57
N GLU A 118 17.69 -7.58 11.85
CA GLU A 118 18.66 -6.93 12.75
C GLU A 118 19.03 -5.54 12.23
N ARG A 119 19.26 -5.42 10.91
CA ARG A 119 19.60 -4.14 10.30
C ARG A 119 18.44 -3.13 10.40
N ILE A 120 17.20 -3.60 10.31
CA ILE A 120 16.02 -2.74 10.51
C ILE A 120 15.98 -2.22 11.94
N TYR A 121 16.22 -3.07 12.95
CA TYR A 121 16.21 -2.63 14.35
C TYR A 121 17.33 -1.64 14.67
N GLU A 122 18.53 -1.82 14.11
CA GLU A 122 19.62 -0.83 14.22
C GLU A 122 19.19 0.53 13.67
N ILE A 123 18.64 0.55 12.44
CA ILE A 123 18.17 1.78 11.79
C ILE A 123 17.06 2.44 12.61
N ILE A 124 16.09 1.67 13.12
CA ILE A 124 14.99 2.20 13.93
C ILE A 124 15.48 2.77 15.27
N GLY A 125 16.48 2.14 15.89
CA GLY A 125 17.13 2.65 17.09
C GLY A 125 17.80 4.01 16.84
N ASP A 126 18.64 4.09 15.82
CA ASP A 126 19.36 5.32 15.45
C ASP A 126 18.38 6.46 15.12
N ILE A 127 17.34 6.18 14.32
CA ILE A 127 16.31 7.18 13.97
C ILE A 127 15.51 7.60 15.19
N GLY A 128 15.21 6.67 16.10
CA GLY A 128 14.48 6.95 17.33
C GLY A 128 15.21 7.98 18.19
N ASP A 129 16.51 7.79 18.41
CA ASP A 129 17.34 8.70 19.16
C ASP A 129 17.47 10.07 18.46
N GLU A 130 17.64 10.09 17.13
CA GLU A 130 17.69 11.33 16.34
C GLU A 130 16.37 12.11 16.43
N LEU A 131 15.23 11.46 16.25
CA LEU A 131 13.91 12.09 16.34
C LEU A 131 13.63 12.65 17.74
N ILE A 132 14.01 11.90 18.79
CA ILE A 132 13.89 12.36 20.17
C ILE A 132 14.68 13.64 20.36
N LEU A 133 15.93 13.67 19.89
CA LEU A 133 16.81 14.83 20.01
C LEU A 133 16.26 16.03 19.21
N VAL A 134 15.82 15.81 17.97
CA VAL A 134 15.26 16.86 17.10
C VAL A 134 14.07 17.54 17.76
N VAL A 135 13.12 16.77 18.29
CA VAL A 135 11.96 17.35 18.96
C VAL A 135 12.35 17.98 20.29
N TYR A 136 13.21 17.34 21.08
CA TYR A 136 13.67 17.90 22.36
C TYR A 136 14.38 19.25 22.18
N CYS A 137 15.20 19.42 21.15
CA CYS A 137 15.87 20.68 20.88
C CYS A 137 14.96 21.77 20.30
N ASN A 138 13.80 21.40 19.74
CA ASN A 138 12.94 22.33 19.00
C ASN A 138 11.50 22.43 19.51
N TYR A 139 11.14 21.79 20.64
CA TYR A 139 9.73 21.68 21.07
C TYR A 139 9.03 23.05 21.22
N GLU A 140 9.75 24.08 21.66
CA GLU A 140 9.22 25.45 21.77
C GLU A 140 8.87 26.03 20.40
N LYS A 141 9.79 25.91 19.44
CA LYS A 141 9.58 26.37 18.06
C LYS A 141 8.51 25.57 17.33
N MET A 142 8.31 24.31 17.70
CA MET A 142 7.25 23.44 17.20
C MET A 142 5.86 23.78 17.76
N GLY A 143 5.76 24.73 18.70
CA GLY A 143 4.48 25.13 19.29
C GLY A 143 3.96 24.16 20.36
N MET A 144 4.85 23.36 20.98
CA MET A 144 4.54 22.50 22.13
C MET A 144 4.63 23.29 23.45
N ASP A 145 3.89 24.38 23.51
CA ASP A 145 3.85 25.34 24.62
C ASP A 145 3.11 24.80 25.85
N SER A 146 2.00 24.09 25.65
CA SER A 146 1.19 23.54 26.73
C SER A 146 1.73 22.22 27.29
N ALA A 147 1.53 21.99 28.59
CA ALA A 147 1.90 20.72 29.22
C ALA A 147 1.21 19.52 28.55
N PHE A 148 -0.02 19.70 28.09
CA PHE A 148 -0.77 18.68 27.36
C PHE A 148 -0.15 18.33 25.99
N LYS A 149 0.37 19.31 25.24
CA LYS A 149 1.09 19.02 23.99
C LYS A 149 2.39 18.28 24.27
N LYS A 150 3.13 18.67 25.33
CA LYS A 150 4.38 18.02 25.73
C LYS A 150 4.20 16.54 26.07
N THR A 151 3.07 16.13 26.66
CA THR A 151 2.81 14.70 26.92
C THR A 151 2.57 13.89 25.65
N LYS A 152 2.09 14.52 24.56
CA LYS A 152 1.90 13.85 23.26
C LYS A 152 3.21 13.58 22.50
N PHE A 153 4.32 14.17 22.92
CA PHE A 153 5.63 13.97 22.29
C PHE A 153 5.97 12.48 22.08
N ARG A 154 5.84 11.67 23.14
CA ARG A 154 6.14 10.23 23.07
C ARG A 154 5.28 9.52 22.03
N LEU A 155 4.00 9.88 21.94
CA LEU A 155 3.08 9.31 20.96
C LEU A 155 3.50 9.67 19.53
N LEU A 156 3.89 10.92 19.28
CA LEU A 156 4.36 11.36 17.96
C LEU A 156 5.57 10.55 17.50
N ILE A 157 6.57 10.37 18.39
CA ILE A 157 7.76 9.58 18.07
C ILE A 157 7.42 8.12 17.80
N THR A 158 6.68 7.47 18.71
CA THR A 158 6.33 6.06 18.56
C THR A 158 5.51 5.79 17.28
N THR A 159 4.51 6.62 16.98
CA THR A 159 3.72 6.48 15.74
C THR A 159 4.59 6.66 14.50
N THR A 160 5.53 7.60 14.53
CA THR A 160 6.47 7.81 13.42
C THR A 160 7.37 6.59 13.20
N LEU A 161 7.96 6.07 14.28
CA LEU A 161 8.82 4.88 14.22
C LEU A 161 8.07 3.66 13.72
N HIS A 162 6.84 3.41 14.18
CA HIS A 162 6.02 2.30 13.69
C HIS A 162 5.73 2.42 12.19
N LEU A 163 5.52 3.63 11.66
CA LEU A 163 5.25 3.84 10.24
C LEU A 163 6.51 3.64 9.39
N ILE A 164 7.67 4.08 9.89
CA ILE A 164 8.98 3.79 9.28
C ILE A 164 9.24 2.28 9.31
N GLU A 165 9.14 1.64 10.47
CA GLU A 165 9.34 0.19 10.64
C GLU A 165 8.43 -0.60 9.70
N SER A 166 7.15 -0.24 9.62
CA SER A 166 6.19 -0.89 8.71
C SER A 166 6.60 -0.76 7.23
N SER A 167 7.27 0.34 6.87
CA SER A 167 7.81 0.54 5.52
C SER A 167 9.05 -0.33 5.28
N TYR A 168 9.94 -0.46 6.26
CA TYR A 168 11.13 -1.32 6.20
C TYR A 168 10.79 -2.81 6.24
N ARG A 169 9.77 -3.24 6.98
CA ARG A 169 9.35 -4.64 7.03
C ARG A 169 8.92 -5.17 5.66
N ARG A 170 8.43 -4.30 4.76
CA ARG A 170 8.12 -4.67 3.35
C ARG A 170 9.36 -5.02 2.52
N ALA A 171 10.54 -4.58 2.97
CA ALA A 171 11.82 -4.83 2.33
C ALA A 171 12.52 -6.09 2.87
N ILE A 172 11.94 -6.78 3.85
CA ILE A 172 12.50 -8.02 4.39
C ILE A 172 12.54 -9.08 3.28
N GLY A 173 13.73 -9.63 3.05
CA GLY A 173 13.95 -10.71 2.08
C GLY A 173 13.75 -10.29 0.61
N GLY A 174 13.54 -9.00 0.32
CA GLY A 174 13.26 -8.51 -1.03
C GLY A 174 11.97 -9.07 -1.64
N GLU A 175 11.03 -9.55 -0.81
CA GLU A 175 9.79 -10.20 -1.28
C GLU A 175 8.97 -9.27 -2.19
N THR A 176 8.90 -7.98 -1.85
CA THR A 176 8.24 -6.97 -2.67
C THR A 176 8.87 -6.84 -4.06
N PHE A 177 10.22 -6.89 -4.13
CA PHE A 177 10.93 -6.84 -5.40
C PHE A 177 10.73 -8.12 -6.23
N GLN A 178 10.71 -9.30 -5.58
CA GLN A 178 10.45 -10.58 -6.24
C GLN A 178 9.04 -10.61 -6.84
N LYS A 179 8.01 -10.26 -6.05
CA LYS A 179 6.62 -10.15 -6.49
C LYS A 179 6.48 -9.18 -7.67
N LEU A 180 7.22 -8.06 -7.64
CA LEU A 180 7.22 -7.09 -8.72
C LEU A 180 7.82 -7.69 -10.00
N ASN A 181 8.92 -8.44 -9.91
CA ASN A 181 9.52 -9.11 -11.06
C ASN A 181 8.64 -10.24 -11.61
N GLU A 182 8.03 -11.06 -10.75
CA GLU A 182 7.13 -12.14 -11.14
C GLU A 182 5.93 -11.60 -11.92
N SER A 183 5.31 -10.51 -11.44
CA SER A 183 4.17 -9.89 -12.11
C SER A 183 4.48 -9.35 -13.51
N ARG A 184 5.71 -8.86 -13.71
CA ARG A 184 6.18 -8.37 -15.01
C ARG A 184 6.30 -9.49 -16.04
N ILE A 185 6.62 -10.71 -15.60
CA ILE A 185 6.76 -11.88 -16.48
C ILE A 185 5.39 -12.35 -16.96
N VAL A 186 4.39 -12.40 -16.05
CA VAL A 186 3.03 -12.88 -16.36
C VAL A 186 2.35 -12.03 -17.44
N THR A 187 2.54 -10.71 -17.40
CA THR A 187 1.96 -9.78 -18.39
C THR A 187 2.57 -9.92 -19.79
N GLN A 188 3.76 -10.51 -19.92
CA GLN A 188 4.40 -10.74 -21.22
C GLN A 188 4.09 -12.14 -21.79
N SER A 189 3.95 -13.15 -20.94
CA SER A 189 3.60 -14.51 -21.38
C SER A 189 2.19 -14.62 -21.95
N ASP A 190 1.24 -13.81 -21.47
CA ASP A 190 -0.15 -13.82 -21.95
C ASP A 190 -0.31 -13.20 -23.36
N ALA A 191 0.63 -12.36 -23.78
CA ALA A 191 0.63 -11.77 -25.12
C ALA A 191 1.15 -12.74 -26.21
N LEU A 192 1.90 -13.78 -25.85
CA LEU A 192 2.56 -14.67 -26.81
C LEU A 192 1.72 -15.88 -27.23
N ASN A 193 0.65 -16.22 -26.51
CA ASN A 193 -0.15 -17.42 -26.79
C ASN A 193 -1.57 -17.16 -27.33
N ARG A 194 -1.94 -15.89 -27.54
CA ARG A 194 -3.13 -15.55 -28.32
C ARG A 194 -2.74 -15.47 -29.79
N GLY A 195 -2.85 -16.61 -30.47
CA GLY A 195 -2.91 -16.73 -31.93
C GLY A 195 -4.15 -16.04 -32.52
N VAL A 196 -4.32 -14.74 -32.24
CA VAL A 196 -5.19 -13.88 -33.02
C VAL A 196 -4.39 -13.58 -34.29
N PRO A 197 -4.90 -13.92 -35.50
CA PRO A 197 -4.27 -13.45 -36.72
C PRO A 197 -4.17 -11.93 -36.62
N GLN A 198 -2.94 -11.40 -36.57
CA GLN A 198 -2.70 -9.99 -36.79
C GLN A 198 -3.35 -9.66 -38.13
N ILE A 199 -4.55 -9.08 -38.08
CA ILE A 199 -5.03 -8.23 -39.15
C ILE A 199 -4.05 -7.08 -39.12
N LEU A 200 -2.98 -7.23 -39.91
CA LEU A 200 -2.06 -6.17 -40.26
C LEU A 200 -2.94 -5.00 -40.65
N SER A 201 -3.09 -4.01 -39.76
CA SER A 201 -3.69 -2.75 -40.14
C SER A 201 -2.78 -2.25 -41.25
N GLN A 202 -3.24 -2.37 -42.49
CA GLN A 202 -2.52 -1.88 -43.63
C GLN A 202 -2.29 -0.40 -43.35
N LYS A 203 -1.05 -0.03 -43.01
CA LYS A 203 -0.66 1.38 -42.92
C LYS A 203 -1.07 1.97 -44.26
N LYS A 204 -2.10 2.81 -44.26
CA LYS A 204 -2.57 3.52 -45.45
C LYS A 204 -1.34 4.26 -45.99
N ARG A 205 -0.78 3.77 -47.08
CA ARG A 205 0.36 4.40 -47.74
C ARG A 205 -0.13 5.75 -48.24
N PHE A 206 0.54 6.81 -47.80
CA PHE A 206 0.30 8.16 -48.28
C PHE A 206 0.47 8.16 -49.80
N SER A 207 -0.60 8.44 -50.54
CA SER A 207 -0.55 8.58 -52.00
C SER A 207 -0.58 10.07 -52.33
N PRO A 208 0.45 10.62 -52.99
CA PRO A 208 0.49 12.04 -53.35
C PRO A 208 -0.50 12.41 -54.48
N ILE A 209 -1.21 11.44 -55.05
CA ILE A 209 -2.12 11.65 -56.18
C ILE A 209 -3.58 11.74 -55.72
N ASP A 210 -3.91 11.26 -54.51
CA ASP A 210 -5.28 11.23 -54.01
C ASP A 210 -5.49 12.29 -52.91
N PRO A 211 -6.03 13.49 -53.24
CA PRO A 211 -6.11 14.63 -52.32
C PRO A 211 -7.02 14.38 -51.11
N ARG A 212 -7.85 13.32 -51.14
CA ARG A 212 -8.68 12.90 -50.00
C ARG A 212 -7.85 12.39 -48.82
N THR A 213 -6.58 12.03 -49.03
CA THR A 213 -5.69 11.49 -47.98
C THR A 213 -4.93 12.57 -47.20
N TRP A 214 -5.05 13.85 -47.57
CA TRP A 214 -4.24 14.94 -46.99
C TRP A 214 -4.89 15.62 -45.77
N GLY A 215 -6.15 15.33 -45.47
CA GLY A 215 -6.96 16.10 -44.51
C GLY A 215 -7.21 15.48 -43.14
N SER A 216 -6.83 14.22 -42.90
CA SER A 216 -7.04 13.57 -41.61
C SER A 216 -5.84 13.82 -40.69
N ARG A 217 -5.84 14.97 -40.02
CA ARG A 217 -5.10 15.22 -38.77
C ARG A 217 -5.95 14.81 -37.58
#